data_AF-C6HIP7-F1
#
_entry.id   AF-C6HIP7-F1
#
_cell.length_a   1.000
_cell.length_b   1.000
_cell.length_c   1.000
_cell.angle_alpha   90.00
_cell.angle_beta   90.00
_cell.angle_gamma   90.00
#
_symmetry.space_group_name_H-M   'P 1'
#
loop_
_entity.id
_entity.type
_entity.pdbx_description
1 polymer ?
#
loop_
_entity_poly.entity_id
_entity_poly.type
_entity_poly.pdbx_seq_one_letter_code
_entity_poly.pdbx_strand_id
1 'polypeptide(L)'
;MCLTGGINEFEAAIANIAPAGRIHCNTTINSIKNSDRPGWLAVQGDEGHIEYFNHVIIATSAYDALNLISAGATDVEVRALDGFKTARTVAILHSDTTLMPKRKRVWATFNHITKSSQPNYLDTSQFCTSYSMNSLQGLSEETFGPVLITHNPVSPPHPLRVQGIWEYPRFMFNNRALKSHEILQQIQNTRGISYCGPWTRYGLYEDSVQSAFQVAVDHLGAELPFRVMGSNALVSSSDAVKRLQVEILTKRERLARLLVRIVLVIYCFLGIVRRVVLYFHRIWERRMGRMKDKRGRE
;
A
#
# COMPACT_ATOMS: atom_id res chain seq x y z
N MET A 1 -11.96 -11.63 2.30
CA MET A 1 -12.08 -13.00 1.75
C MET A 1 -10.83 -13.75 2.18
N CYS A 2 -10.99 -14.83 2.93
CA CYS A 2 -9.88 -15.73 3.27
C CYS A 2 -10.06 -16.99 2.42
N LEU A 3 -8.96 -17.52 1.87
CA LEU A 3 -8.98 -18.83 1.22
C LEU A 3 -9.20 -19.88 2.32
N THR A 4 -10.26 -20.67 2.18
CA THR A 4 -10.46 -21.87 2.99
C THR A 4 -9.26 -22.80 2.77
N GLY A 5 -8.78 -23.49 3.81
CA GLY A 5 -7.58 -24.33 3.74
C GLY A 5 -6.22 -23.60 3.60
N GLY A 6 -6.23 -22.27 3.46
CA GLY A 6 -5.02 -21.46 3.47
C GLY A 6 -4.11 -21.67 2.27
N ILE A 7 -2.79 -21.56 2.49
CA ILE A 7 -1.79 -21.61 1.41
C ILE A 7 -1.67 -22.99 0.77
N ASN A 8 -1.90 -24.07 1.52
CA ASN A 8 -1.76 -25.43 1.01
C ASN A 8 -2.77 -25.74 -0.10
N GLU A 9 -4.01 -25.28 0.05
CA GLU A 9 -5.03 -25.41 -1.02
C GLU A 9 -4.66 -24.55 -2.23
N PHE A 10 -4.08 -23.37 -2.00
CA PHE A 10 -3.61 -22.50 -3.09
C PHE A 10 -2.44 -23.13 -3.87
N GLU A 11 -1.46 -23.70 -3.18
CA GLU A 11 -0.33 -24.42 -3.80
C GLU A 11 -0.81 -25.65 -4.55
N ALA A 12 -1.73 -26.43 -3.96
CA ALA A 12 -2.34 -27.58 -4.62
C ALA A 12 -3.11 -27.16 -5.89
N ALA A 13 -3.84 -26.03 -5.85
CA ALA A 13 -4.52 -25.50 -7.01
C ALA A 13 -3.53 -25.12 -8.13
N ILE A 14 -2.42 -24.44 -7.81
CA ILE A 14 -1.38 -24.10 -8.79
C ILE A 14 -0.74 -25.35 -9.38
N ALA A 15 -0.36 -26.32 -8.54
CA ALA A 15 0.26 -27.56 -8.97
C ALA A 15 -0.64 -28.37 -9.91
N ASN A 16 -1.96 -28.32 -9.69
CA ASN A 16 -2.94 -29.01 -10.55
C ASN A 16 -3.18 -28.29 -11.90
N ILE A 17 -2.88 -26.99 -12.00
CA ILE A 17 -3.10 -26.20 -13.23
C ILE A 17 -1.98 -26.42 -14.25
N ALA A 18 -0.75 -26.66 -13.81
CA ALA A 18 0.38 -26.85 -14.71
C ALA A 18 0.68 -28.34 -14.94
N PRO A 19 0.93 -28.78 -16.18
CA PRO A 19 1.47 -30.12 -16.44
C PRO A 19 2.74 -30.37 -15.62
N ALA A 20 2.88 -31.60 -15.09
CA ALA A 20 4.08 -32.01 -14.39
C ALA A 20 5.34 -31.72 -15.25
N GLY A 21 6.34 -31.07 -14.67
CA GLY A 21 7.59 -30.70 -15.34
C GLY A 21 7.65 -29.28 -15.92
N ARG A 22 6.60 -28.45 -15.78
CA ARG A 22 6.65 -27.01 -16.12
C ARG A 22 6.86 -26.07 -14.94
N ILE A 23 6.76 -26.60 -13.72
CA ILE A 23 7.02 -25.85 -12.48
C ILE A 23 8.38 -26.29 -11.95
N HIS A 24 9.29 -25.33 -11.82
CA HIS A 24 10.64 -25.53 -11.32
C HIS A 24 10.77 -24.83 -9.96
N CYS A 25 10.59 -25.60 -8.88
CA CYS A 25 10.80 -25.10 -7.52
C CYS A 25 12.29 -25.12 -7.15
N ASN A 26 12.71 -24.23 -6.24
CA ASN A 26 14.11 -24.10 -5.82
C ASN A 26 15.08 -23.82 -6.98
N THR A 27 14.59 -23.15 -8.03
CA THR A 27 15.39 -22.75 -9.19
C THR A 27 15.47 -21.23 -9.22
N THR A 28 16.63 -20.68 -8.87
CA THR A 28 16.81 -19.23 -8.87
C THR A 28 17.26 -18.79 -10.26
N ILE A 29 16.58 -17.77 -10.80
CA ILE A 29 16.99 -17.11 -12.03
C ILE A 29 17.87 -15.93 -11.65
N ASN A 30 19.05 -15.87 -12.25
CA ASN A 30 20.09 -14.89 -11.95
C ASN A 30 20.15 -13.77 -13.00
N SER A 31 19.83 -14.07 -14.27
CA SER A 31 19.87 -13.07 -15.33
C SER A 31 18.96 -13.42 -16.52
N ILE A 32 18.46 -12.38 -17.19
CA ILE A 32 17.73 -12.44 -18.45
C ILE A 32 18.39 -11.46 -19.41
N LYS A 33 18.87 -11.94 -20.56
CA LYS A 33 19.53 -11.12 -21.57
C LYS A 33 19.08 -11.47 -22.98
N ASN A 34 19.29 -10.56 -23.93
CA ASN A 34 19.14 -10.90 -25.34
C ASN A 34 20.13 -12.00 -25.69
N SER A 35 19.68 -13.02 -26.41
CA SER A 35 20.55 -14.06 -26.93
C SER A 35 21.17 -13.64 -28.27
N ASP A 36 22.17 -14.40 -28.72
CA ASP A 36 22.74 -14.24 -30.07
C ASP A 36 21.73 -14.63 -31.18
N ARG A 37 20.63 -15.31 -30.83
CA ARG A 37 19.54 -15.66 -31.76
C ARG A 37 18.54 -14.50 -31.80
N PRO A 38 18.30 -13.90 -32.99
CA PRO A 38 17.33 -12.80 -33.11
C PRO A 38 15.95 -13.19 -32.58
N GLY A 39 15.38 -12.37 -31.71
CA GLY A 39 14.06 -12.59 -31.12
C GLY A 39 14.01 -13.59 -29.95
N TRP A 40 15.15 -14.05 -29.45
CA TRP A 40 15.23 -14.94 -28.29
C TRP A 40 15.99 -14.31 -27.13
N LEU A 41 15.55 -14.63 -25.92
CA LEU A 41 16.13 -14.26 -24.64
C LEU A 41 16.82 -15.48 -24.03
N ALA A 42 18.01 -15.27 -23.49
CA ALA A 42 18.73 -16.24 -22.67
C ALA A 42 18.39 -15.99 -21.21
N VAL A 43 17.84 -17.00 -20.55
CA VAL A 43 17.50 -17.02 -19.12
C VAL A 43 18.52 -17.89 -18.41
N GLN A 44 19.28 -17.28 -17.52
CA GLN A 44 20.35 -17.94 -16.78
C GLN A 44 19.89 -18.25 -15.36
N GLY A 45 19.90 -19.53 -15.02
CA GLY A 45 19.64 -20.03 -13.67
C GLY A 45 20.90 -20.18 -12.84
N ASP A 46 20.80 -21.01 -11.80
CA ASP A 46 21.93 -21.42 -10.98
C ASP A 46 22.91 -22.33 -11.76
N GLU A 47 24.14 -22.42 -11.26
CA GLU A 47 25.21 -23.30 -11.80
C GLU A 47 25.53 -23.10 -13.29
N GLY A 48 25.16 -21.95 -13.85
CA GLY A 48 25.42 -21.61 -15.26
C GLY A 48 24.45 -22.26 -16.26
N HIS A 49 23.37 -22.88 -15.79
CA HIS A 49 22.32 -23.38 -16.67
C HIS A 49 21.65 -22.24 -17.44
N ILE A 50 21.53 -22.39 -18.76
CA ILE A 50 20.96 -21.38 -19.65
C ILE A 50 19.86 -22.02 -20.49
N GLU A 51 18.68 -21.40 -20.44
CA GLU A 51 17.56 -21.73 -21.30
C GLU A 51 17.21 -20.56 -22.20
N TYR A 52 16.55 -20.86 -23.33
CA TYR A 52 16.21 -19.87 -24.33
C TYR A 52 14.70 -19.80 -24.51
N PHE A 53 14.16 -18.59 -24.49
CA PHE A 53 12.74 -18.33 -24.69
C PHE A 53 12.55 -17.20 -25.69
N ASN A 54 11.52 -17.29 -26.52
CA ASN A 54 11.11 -16.19 -27.39
C ASN A 54 10.38 -15.08 -26.62
N HIS A 55 9.84 -15.41 -25.43
CA HIS A 55 9.16 -14.47 -24.56
C HIS A 55 9.34 -14.83 -23.08
N VAL A 56 9.56 -13.83 -22.23
CA VAL A 56 9.70 -14.00 -20.78
C VAL A 56 8.73 -13.06 -20.06
N ILE A 57 7.91 -13.63 -19.16
CA ILE A 57 7.08 -12.85 -18.24
C ILE A 57 7.79 -12.80 -16.89
N ILE A 58 8.13 -11.58 -16.44
CA ILE A 58 8.72 -11.34 -15.14
C ILE A 58 7.60 -10.99 -14.15
N ALA A 59 7.31 -11.92 -13.24
CA ALA A 59 6.28 -11.81 -12.20
C ALA A 59 6.87 -11.57 -10.79
N THR A 60 8.08 -10.98 -10.72
CA THR A 60 8.79 -10.68 -9.47
C THR A 60 8.53 -9.24 -9.00
N SER A 61 9.21 -8.78 -7.94
CA SER A 61 9.24 -7.35 -7.63
C SER A 61 9.92 -6.56 -8.76
N ALA A 62 9.61 -5.27 -8.90
CA ALA A 62 10.26 -4.41 -9.89
C ALA A 62 11.77 -4.27 -9.68
N TYR A 63 12.22 -4.31 -8.42
CA TYR A 63 13.64 -4.31 -8.07
C TYR A 63 14.34 -5.58 -8.59
N ASP A 64 13.74 -6.74 -8.33
CA ASP A 64 14.27 -8.02 -8.81
C ASP A 64 14.22 -8.09 -10.34
N ALA A 65 13.14 -7.59 -10.95
CA ALA A 65 13.00 -7.51 -12.40
C ALA A 65 14.14 -6.70 -13.03
N LEU A 66 14.48 -5.54 -12.45
CA LEU A 66 15.59 -4.71 -12.90
C LEU A 66 16.94 -5.42 -12.74
N ASN A 67 17.15 -6.12 -11.62
CA ASN A 67 18.36 -6.90 -11.40
C ASN A 67 18.52 -8.02 -12.44
N LEU A 68 17.43 -8.75 -12.72
CA LEU A 68 17.41 -9.83 -13.71
C LEU A 68 17.82 -9.34 -15.10
N ILE A 69 17.30 -8.19 -15.55
CA ILE A 69 17.56 -7.66 -16.89
C ILE A 69 18.78 -6.73 -16.98
N SER A 70 19.48 -6.50 -15.86
CA SER A 70 20.48 -5.44 -15.70
C SER A 70 21.57 -5.42 -16.78
N ALA A 71 22.01 -6.59 -17.25
CA ALA A 71 23.04 -6.74 -18.29
C ALA A 71 22.64 -6.15 -19.66
N GLY A 72 21.34 -6.00 -19.93
CA GLY A 72 20.81 -5.48 -21.20
C GLY A 72 19.67 -4.48 -20.99
N ALA A 73 19.59 -3.86 -19.81
CA ALA A 73 18.53 -2.92 -19.48
C ALA A 73 18.73 -1.61 -20.26
N THR A 74 17.67 -1.14 -20.92
CA THR A 74 17.64 0.18 -21.54
C THR A 74 17.41 1.28 -20.50
N ASP A 75 17.78 2.51 -20.81
CA ASP A 75 17.51 3.64 -19.91
C ASP A 75 16.02 3.83 -19.61
N VAL A 76 15.14 3.46 -20.55
CA VAL A 76 13.68 3.52 -20.37
C VAL A 76 13.24 2.46 -19.36
N GLU A 77 13.76 1.24 -19.46
CA GLU A 77 13.48 0.15 -18.50
C GLU A 77 13.98 0.50 -17.10
N VAL A 78 15.21 1.01 -16.99
CA VAL A 78 15.76 1.46 -15.69
C VAL A 78 14.86 2.53 -15.07
N ARG A 79 14.50 3.57 -15.83
CA ARG A 79 13.61 4.63 -15.33
C ARG A 79 12.21 4.13 -14.94
N ALA A 80 11.65 3.21 -15.72
CA ALA A 80 10.35 2.63 -15.42
C ALA A 80 10.40 1.85 -14.11
N LEU A 81 11.33 0.90 -13.99
CA LEU A 81 11.38 -0.04 -12.87
C LEU A 81 11.86 0.62 -11.56
N ASP A 82 12.77 1.59 -11.61
CA ASP A 82 13.34 2.22 -10.41
C ASP A 82 12.30 2.94 -9.53
N GLY A 83 11.23 3.49 -10.12
CA GLY A 83 10.23 4.22 -9.34
C GLY A 83 9.34 3.35 -8.46
N PHE A 84 9.33 2.03 -8.66
CA PHE A 84 8.57 1.08 -7.84
C PHE A 84 9.41 0.64 -6.63
N LYS A 85 9.32 1.40 -5.55
CA LYS A 85 10.07 1.11 -4.31
C LYS A 85 9.32 0.14 -3.40
N THR A 86 10.08 -0.56 -2.57
CA THR A 86 9.58 -1.43 -1.52
C THR A 86 10.05 -0.94 -0.15
N ALA A 87 9.28 -1.26 0.89
CA ALA A 87 9.63 -1.06 2.29
C ALA A 87 9.78 -2.41 2.98
N ARG A 88 10.81 -2.53 3.82
CA ARG A 88 10.97 -3.67 4.72
C ARG A 88 9.75 -3.82 5.62
N THR A 89 9.15 -5.01 5.63
CA THR A 89 8.04 -5.36 6.51
C THR A 89 8.40 -6.59 7.31
N VAL A 90 8.24 -6.52 8.64
CA VAL A 90 8.35 -7.64 9.56
C VAL A 90 6.94 -8.03 9.99
N ALA A 91 6.54 -9.27 9.76
CA ALA A 91 5.30 -9.85 10.27
C ALA A 91 5.63 -10.80 11.41
N ILE A 92 4.98 -10.62 12.56
CA ILE A 92 5.18 -11.48 13.73
C ILE A 92 3.87 -12.15 14.08
N LEU A 93 3.84 -13.48 14.08
CA LEU A 93 2.77 -14.28 14.67
C LEU A 93 3.02 -14.41 16.17
N HIS A 94 2.08 -13.96 16.99
CA HIS A 94 2.18 -13.98 18.44
C HIS A 94 0.82 -14.08 19.14
N SER A 95 0.85 -14.33 20.44
CA SER A 95 -0.31 -14.26 21.36
C SER A 95 -0.26 -13.06 22.31
N ASP A 96 0.72 -12.15 22.13
CA ASP A 96 0.90 -10.97 22.99
C ASP A 96 -0.17 -9.88 22.78
N THR A 97 -1.14 -9.82 23.70
CA THR A 97 -2.23 -8.84 23.69
C THR A 97 -1.79 -7.41 24.02
N THR A 98 -0.53 -7.19 24.41
CA THR A 98 -0.02 -5.82 24.64
C THR A 98 0.12 -5.03 23.33
N LEU A 99 0.20 -5.73 22.18
CA LEU A 99 0.19 -5.17 20.83
C LEU A 99 -1.23 -5.03 20.27
N MET A 100 -2.25 -4.94 21.12
CA MET A 100 -3.63 -4.65 20.76
C MET A 100 -4.12 -3.38 21.48
N PRO A 101 -5.22 -2.75 21.04
CA PRO A 101 -5.78 -1.60 21.76
C PRO A 101 -6.01 -1.90 23.24
N LYS A 102 -5.65 -0.97 24.13
CA LYS A 102 -5.80 -1.15 25.60
C LYS A 102 -7.24 -1.51 26.01
N ARG A 103 -8.24 -0.98 25.29
CA ARG A 103 -9.66 -1.27 25.54
C ARG A 103 -10.11 -2.43 24.67
N LYS A 104 -10.35 -3.60 25.28
CA LYS A 104 -10.83 -4.80 24.55
C LYS A 104 -12.07 -4.56 23.70
N ARG A 105 -13.00 -3.69 24.15
CA ARG A 105 -14.24 -3.36 23.42
C ARG A 105 -14.03 -2.71 22.04
N VAL A 106 -12.83 -2.21 21.73
CA VAL A 106 -12.52 -1.60 20.42
C VAL A 106 -11.61 -2.50 19.57
N TRP A 107 -11.39 -3.74 19.98
CA TRP A 107 -10.64 -4.68 19.16
C TRP A 107 -11.39 -4.94 17.87
N ALA A 108 -10.75 -4.57 16.78
CA ALA A 108 -11.21 -4.88 15.44
C ALA A 108 -10.39 -6.04 14.87
N THR A 109 -10.81 -6.56 13.72
CA THR A 109 -10.00 -7.50 12.94
C THR A 109 -8.66 -6.87 12.52
N PHE A 110 -8.63 -5.55 12.31
CA PHE A 110 -7.45 -4.78 11.91
C PHE A 110 -7.27 -3.59 12.87
N ASN A 111 -6.12 -3.49 13.54
CA ASN A 111 -5.85 -2.45 14.53
C ASN A 111 -4.56 -1.72 14.15
N HIS A 112 -4.70 -0.47 13.72
CA HIS A 112 -3.53 0.38 13.45
C HIS A 112 -3.06 1.03 14.76
N ILE A 113 -1.77 0.89 15.06
CA ILE A 113 -1.17 1.36 16.31
C ILE A 113 -0.14 2.42 15.98
N THR A 114 -0.34 3.61 16.50
CA THR A 114 0.61 4.71 16.39
C THR A 114 1.13 5.08 17.76
N LYS A 115 2.38 5.54 17.82
CA LYS A 115 2.93 6.24 18.98
C LYS A 115 2.84 7.73 18.71
N SER A 116 2.66 8.50 19.77
CA SER A 116 2.63 9.96 19.69
C SER A 116 3.54 10.46 20.79
N SER A 117 4.64 11.10 20.40
CA SER A 117 5.66 11.62 21.31
C SER A 117 5.16 12.85 22.09
N GLN A 118 4.10 13.51 21.60
CA GLN A 118 3.51 14.71 22.19
C GLN A 118 1.98 14.70 22.02
N PRO A 119 1.20 15.17 23.01
CA PRO A 119 -0.24 15.38 22.84
C PRO A 119 -0.49 16.26 21.61
N ASN A 120 -1.32 15.78 20.68
CA ASN A 120 -1.65 16.43 19.39
C ASN A 120 -0.62 16.33 18.25
N TYR A 121 0.45 15.53 18.39
CA TYR A 121 1.35 15.23 17.27
C TYR A 121 1.35 13.73 16.95
N LEU A 122 0.66 13.33 15.88
CA LEU A 122 0.66 11.94 15.42
C LEU A 122 1.99 11.66 14.71
N ASP A 123 2.82 10.81 15.31
CA ASP A 123 3.95 10.24 14.58
C ASP A 123 3.41 9.12 13.68
N THR A 124 3.25 9.44 12.40
CA THR A 124 2.78 8.50 11.37
C THR A 124 3.95 7.84 10.64
N SER A 125 5.20 8.05 11.08
CA SER A 125 6.38 7.50 10.42
C SER A 125 6.47 5.98 10.57
N GLN A 126 5.94 5.42 11.66
CA GLN A 126 5.97 3.98 11.92
C GLN A 126 4.62 3.34 11.56
N PHE A 127 4.62 2.53 10.50
CA PHE A 127 3.50 1.67 10.14
C PHE A 127 3.47 0.47 11.10
N CYS A 128 2.51 0.41 12.03
CA CYS A 128 2.28 -0.78 12.86
C CYS A 128 0.81 -1.17 12.78
N THR A 129 0.54 -2.42 12.40
CA THR A 129 -0.84 -2.93 12.28
C THR A 129 -0.92 -4.34 12.85
N SER A 130 -1.84 -4.54 13.79
CA SER A 130 -2.12 -5.82 14.45
C SER A 130 -3.43 -6.40 13.95
N TYR A 131 -3.38 -7.63 13.46
CA TYR A 131 -4.49 -8.39 12.88
C TYR A 131 -4.94 -9.43 13.90
N SER A 132 -6.25 -9.50 14.17
CA SER A 132 -6.83 -10.61 14.94
C SER A 132 -7.21 -11.73 13.99
N MET A 133 -6.43 -12.81 13.99
CA MET A 133 -6.69 -13.97 13.14
C MET A 133 -7.90 -14.77 13.63
N ASN A 134 -8.19 -14.75 14.94
CA ASN A 134 -9.44 -15.28 15.49
C ASN A 134 -10.66 -14.65 14.79
N SER A 135 -10.67 -13.33 14.66
CA SER A 135 -11.75 -12.62 13.96
C SER A 135 -11.67 -12.77 12.44
N LEU A 136 -10.47 -12.73 11.84
CA LEU A 136 -10.30 -12.73 10.39
C LEU A 136 -10.58 -14.09 9.74
N GLN A 137 -10.18 -15.18 10.41
CA GLN A 137 -10.29 -16.55 9.91
C GLN A 137 -11.30 -17.39 10.70
N GLY A 138 -11.93 -16.84 11.74
CA GLY A 138 -12.86 -17.58 12.58
C GLY A 138 -12.20 -18.62 13.49
N LEU A 139 -10.93 -18.42 13.88
CA LEU A 139 -10.21 -19.35 14.76
C LEU A 139 -10.74 -19.24 16.19
N SER A 140 -11.09 -20.38 16.79
CA SER A 140 -11.58 -20.44 18.18
C SER A 140 -10.53 -19.94 19.17
N GLU A 141 -10.85 -18.86 19.88
CA GLU A 141 -10.01 -18.33 20.95
C GLU A 141 -9.94 -19.30 22.15
N GLU A 142 -10.96 -20.14 22.37
CA GLU A 142 -10.94 -21.18 23.42
C GLU A 142 -9.88 -22.23 23.13
N THR A 143 -9.71 -22.60 21.87
CA THR A 143 -8.76 -23.65 21.44
C THR A 143 -7.34 -23.10 21.29
N PHE A 144 -7.19 -21.94 20.64
CA PHE A 144 -5.88 -21.42 20.23
C PHE A 144 -5.40 -20.24 21.08
N GLY A 145 -6.26 -19.67 21.93
CA GLY A 145 -6.02 -18.38 22.54
C GLY A 145 -5.99 -17.25 21.50
N PRO A 146 -5.43 -16.08 21.86
CA PRO A 146 -5.23 -14.97 20.93
C PRO A 146 -4.23 -15.35 19.84
N VAL A 147 -4.69 -15.33 18.59
CA VAL A 147 -3.86 -15.53 17.40
C VAL A 147 -3.75 -14.18 16.70
N LEU A 148 -2.60 -13.53 16.86
CA LEU A 148 -2.35 -12.18 16.37
C LEU A 148 -1.19 -12.18 15.39
N ILE A 149 -1.32 -11.38 14.33
CA ILE A 149 -0.19 -11.03 13.46
C ILE A 149 0.03 -9.54 13.57
N THR A 150 1.21 -9.09 14.00
CA THR A 150 1.56 -7.67 14.00
C THR A 150 2.65 -7.38 12.98
N HIS A 151 2.35 -6.44 12.07
CA HIS A 151 3.32 -5.88 11.16
C HIS A 151 4.08 -4.74 11.82
N ASN A 152 5.42 -4.77 11.73
CA ASN A 152 6.32 -3.68 12.12
C ASN A 152 6.00 -3.12 13.52
N PRO A 153 6.05 -3.96 14.57
CA PRO A 153 5.52 -3.60 15.87
C PRO A 153 6.26 -2.39 16.48
N VAL A 154 5.51 -1.49 17.11
CA VAL A 154 6.06 -0.29 17.78
C VAL A 154 6.96 -0.62 18.98
N SER A 155 6.87 -1.83 19.50
CA SER A 155 7.72 -2.40 20.54
C SER A 155 7.80 -3.91 20.32
N PRO A 156 8.93 -4.56 20.60
CA PRO A 156 9.03 -6.00 20.44
C PRO A 156 7.97 -6.72 21.31
N PRO A 157 7.31 -7.77 20.78
CA PRO A 157 6.40 -8.59 21.58
C PRO A 157 7.18 -9.36 22.64
N HIS A 158 6.47 -9.84 23.66
CA HIS A 158 7.04 -10.73 24.66
C HIS A 158 7.61 -12.00 23.99
N PRO A 159 8.90 -12.36 24.18
CA PRO A 159 9.54 -13.46 23.45
C PRO A 159 8.83 -14.81 23.58
N LEU A 160 8.36 -15.16 24.78
CA LEU A 160 7.62 -16.41 25.04
C LEU A 160 6.24 -16.48 24.36
N ARG A 161 5.76 -15.38 23.77
CA ARG A 161 4.47 -15.31 23.09
C ARG A 161 4.60 -15.27 21.58
N VAL A 162 5.81 -15.37 21.03
CA VAL A 162 6.07 -15.37 19.59
C VAL A 162 6.09 -16.80 19.07
N GLN A 163 5.39 -17.06 17.96
CA GLN A 163 5.39 -18.35 17.26
C GLN A 163 6.12 -18.29 15.92
N GLY A 164 6.22 -17.13 15.29
CA GLY A 164 6.91 -16.98 14.00
C GLY A 164 7.20 -15.54 13.64
N ILE A 165 8.28 -15.33 12.91
CA ILE A 165 8.71 -14.02 12.41
C ILE A 165 9.07 -14.19 10.93
N TRP A 166 8.49 -13.35 10.09
CA TRP A 166 8.80 -13.28 8.67
C TRP A 166 9.19 -11.86 8.29
N GLU A 167 10.17 -11.74 7.42
CA GLU A 167 10.59 -10.47 6.85
C GLU A 167 10.42 -10.53 5.34
N TYR A 168 9.77 -9.51 4.78
CA TYR A 168 9.57 -9.42 3.34
C TYR A 168 9.44 -7.96 2.89
N PRO A 169 9.81 -7.66 1.63
CA PRO A 169 9.58 -6.35 1.04
C PRO A 169 8.10 -6.15 0.72
N ARG A 170 7.55 -4.98 1.04
CA ARG A 170 6.18 -4.58 0.69
C ARG A 170 6.23 -3.40 -0.29
N PHE A 171 5.47 -3.49 -1.37
CA PHE A 171 5.36 -2.41 -2.35
C PHE A 171 4.89 -1.09 -1.70
N MET A 172 5.54 0.02 -2.09
CA MET A 172 5.18 1.38 -1.69
C MET A 172 4.51 2.11 -2.85
N PHE A 173 3.23 2.40 -2.70
CA PHE A 173 2.50 3.22 -3.66
C PHE A 173 2.71 4.71 -3.37
N ASN A 174 3.43 5.40 -4.23
CA ASN A 174 3.75 6.82 -4.09
C ASN A 174 3.78 7.55 -5.46
N ASN A 175 4.04 8.86 -5.45
CA ASN A 175 4.09 9.66 -6.67
C ASN A 175 5.17 9.21 -7.68
N ARG A 176 6.24 8.53 -7.24
CA ARG A 176 7.23 7.96 -8.15
C ARG A 176 6.68 6.72 -8.85
N ALA A 177 6.02 5.83 -8.11
CA ALA A 177 5.34 4.67 -8.68
C ALA A 177 4.29 5.07 -9.73
N LEU A 178 3.49 6.10 -9.46
CA LEU A 178 2.51 6.64 -10.42
C LEU A 178 3.16 7.11 -11.73
N LYS A 179 4.27 7.86 -11.65
CA LYS A 179 5.01 8.29 -12.85
C LYS A 179 5.62 7.10 -13.59
N SER A 180 6.13 6.12 -12.85
CA SER A 180 6.67 4.90 -13.42
C SER A 180 5.62 4.07 -14.13
N HIS A 181 4.34 4.10 -13.74
CA HIS A 181 3.27 3.43 -14.50
C HIS A 181 3.11 3.97 -15.92
N GLU A 182 3.30 5.27 -16.14
CA GLU A 182 3.23 5.87 -17.48
C GLU A 182 4.38 5.38 -18.37
N ILE A 183 5.58 5.24 -17.80
CA ILE A 183 6.77 4.75 -18.51
C ILE A 183 6.70 3.23 -18.70
N LEU A 184 6.13 2.50 -17.73
CA LEU A 184 6.00 1.04 -17.77
C LEU A 184 5.27 0.57 -19.03
N GLN A 185 4.25 1.31 -19.48
CA GLN A 185 3.53 0.98 -20.72
C GLN A 185 4.42 1.01 -21.96
N GLN A 186 5.50 1.82 -21.95
CA GLN A 186 6.42 1.96 -23.07
C GLN A 186 7.41 0.80 -23.18
N ILE A 187 7.57 -0.01 -22.13
CA ILE A 187 8.51 -1.13 -22.10
C ILE A 187 7.83 -2.50 -22.17
N GLN A 188 6.50 -2.55 -22.04
CA GLN A 188 5.76 -3.80 -22.11
C GLN A 188 5.88 -4.43 -23.49
N ASN A 189 6.36 -5.68 -23.54
CA ASN A 189 6.44 -6.51 -24.73
C ASN A 189 7.18 -5.87 -25.93
N THR A 190 8.13 -4.98 -25.69
CA THR A 190 8.90 -4.34 -26.77
C THR A 190 10.03 -5.20 -27.32
N ARG A 191 10.55 -6.10 -26.49
CA ARG A 191 11.65 -7.03 -26.83
C ARG A 191 11.45 -8.46 -26.33
N GLY A 192 10.19 -8.90 -26.26
CA GLY A 192 9.83 -10.23 -25.73
C GLY A 192 9.88 -10.32 -24.20
N ILE A 193 9.92 -9.19 -23.49
CA ILE A 193 9.81 -9.16 -22.02
C ILE A 193 8.50 -8.49 -21.64
N SER A 194 7.75 -9.14 -20.75
CA SER A 194 6.56 -8.55 -20.14
C SER A 194 6.69 -8.55 -18.62
N TYR A 195 6.10 -7.55 -17.99
CA TYR A 195 6.13 -7.39 -16.54
C TYR A 195 4.70 -7.53 -15.99
N CYS A 196 4.50 -8.34 -14.95
CA CYS A 196 3.23 -8.42 -14.26
C CYS A 196 3.43 -8.49 -12.75
N GLY A 197 2.36 -8.25 -12.00
CA GLY A 197 2.38 -8.25 -10.55
C GLY A 197 1.63 -7.07 -9.95
N PRO A 198 1.52 -7.01 -8.63
CA PRO A 198 0.71 -6.00 -7.94
C PRO A 198 1.22 -4.58 -8.19
N TRP A 199 2.53 -4.42 -8.35
CA TRP A 199 3.20 -3.13 -8.56
C TRP A 199 2.94 -2.52 -9.94
N THR A 200 2.45 -3.29 -10.91
CA THR A 200 2.07 -2.75 -12.23
C THR A 200 0.72 -2.02 -12.20
N ARG A 201 0.04 -2.02 -11.04
CA ARG A 201 -1.19 -1.24 -10.76
C ARG A 201 -1.17 -0.69 -9.32
N TYR A 202 -2.20 -0.94 -8.50
CA TYR A 202 -2.39 -0.29 -7.20
C TYR A 202 -1.82 -1.06 -6.00
N GLY A 203 -1.20 -2.22 -6.22
CA GLY A 203 -0.53 -2.98 -5.16
C GLY A 203 -1.40 -4.02 -4.44
N LEU A 204 -2.60 -4.32 -4.94
CA LEU A 204 -3.51 -5.31 -4.34
C LEU A 204 -3.30 -6.71 -4.94
N TYR A 205 -3.85 -7.73 -4.29
CA TYR A 205 -3.81 -9.11 -4.82
C TYR A 205 -4.56 -9.23 -6.16
N GLU A 206 -5.70 -8.57 -6.29
CA GLU A 206 -6.48 -8.53 -7.55
C GLU A 206 -5.67 -7.91 -8.70
N ASP A 207 -4.85 -6.90 -8.41
CA ASP A 207 -3.97 -6.28 -9.41
C ASP A 207 -2.96 -7.28 -9.97
N SER A 208 -2.50 -8.23 -9.15
CA SER A 208 -1.55 -9.27 -9.57
C SER A 208 -2.21 -10.21 -10.59
N VAL A 209 -3.41 -10.68 -10.27
CA VAL A 209 -4.17 -11.60 -11.13
C VAL A 209 -4.57 -10.91 -12.43
N GLN A 210 -5.15 -9.71 -12.33
CA GLN A 210 -5.63 -9.00 -13.49
C GLN A 210 -4.46 -8.50 -14.37
N SER A 211 -3.25 -8.27 -13.84
CA SER A 211 -2.08 -7.90 -14.68
C SER A 211 -1.50 -9.12 -15.38
N ALA A 212 -1.47 -10.29 -14.72
CA ALA A 212 -1.09 -11.54 -15.34
C ALA A 212 -2.02 -11.91 -16.51
N PHE A 213 -3.34 -11.80 -16.32
CA PHE A 213 -4.29 -12.02 -17.41
C PHE A 213 -4.13 -11.02 -18.56
N GLN A 214 -3.84 -9.75 -18.25
CA GLN A 214 -3.57 -8.76 -19.29
C GLN A 214 -2.41 -9.18 -20.18
N VAL A 215 -1.29 -9.58 -19.58
CA VAL A 215 -0.11 -10.04 -20.32
C VAL A 215 -0.43 -11.31 -21.13
N ALA A 216 -1.13 -12.28 -20.52
CA ALA A 216 -1.50 -13.51 -21.21
C ALA A 216 -2.39 -13.25 -22.45
N VAL A 217 -3.37 -12.36 -22.34
CA VAL A 217 -4.29 -12.04 -23.44
C VAL A 217 -3.61 -11.13 -24.47
N ASP A 218 -3.11 -9.97 -24.06
CA ASP A 218 -2.65 -8.94 -25.00
C ASP A 218 -1.32 -9.30 -25.67
N HIS A 219 -0.42 -9.95 -24.93
CA HIS A 219 0.95 -10.18 -25.42
C HIS A 219 1.12 -11.59 -25.99
N LEU A 220 0.32 -12.56 -25.52
CA LEU A 220 0.43 -13.97 -25.92
C LEU A 220 -0.82 -14.53 -26.61
N GLY A 221 -1.92 -13.77 -26.69
CA GLY A 221 -3.14 -14.20 -27.39
C GLY A 221 -3.93 -15.30 -26.66
N ALA A 222 -3.77 -15.44 -25.35
CA ALA A 222 -4.52 -16.42 -24.57
C ALA A 222 -6.01 -16.05 -24.48
N GLU A 223 -6.89 -17.06 -24.47
CA GLU A 223 -8.30 -16.88 -24.19
C GLU A 223 -8.59 -17.15 -22.71
N LEU A 224 -9.35 -16.25 -22.07
CA LEU A 224 -9.74 -16.43 -20.67
C LEU A 224 -10.92 -17.42 -20.58
N PRO A 225 -10.89 -18.39 -19.66
CA PRO A 225 -11.96 -19.37 -19.49
C PRO A 225 -13.22 -18.79 -18.81
N PHE A 226 -13.22 -17.48 -18.52
CA PHE A 226 -14.32 -16.77 -17.87
C PHE A 226 -14.42 -15.35 -18.44
N ARG A 227 -15.61 -14.76 -18.29
CA ARG A 227 -15.87 -13.36 -18.66
C ARG A 227 -15.50 -12.44 -17.50
N VAL A 228 -14.71 -11.41 -17.78
CA VAL A 228 -14.42 -10.34 -16.81
C VAL A 228 -15.65 -9.41 -16.70
N MET A 229 -16.23 -9.31 -15.51
CA MET A 229 -17.38 -8.44 -15.23
C MET A 229 -16.90 -7.06 -14.75
N GLY A 230 -17.52 -5.98 -15.23
CA GLY A 230 -17.23 -4.61 -14.78
C GLY A 230 -16.18 -3.84 -15.59
N SER A 231 -15.70 -4.40 -16.70
CA SER A 231 -14.81 -3.68 -17.62
C SER A 231 -15.61 -2.70 -18.49
N ASN A 232 -16.01 -1.55 -17.94
CA ASN A 232 -16.12 -0.36 -18.78
C ASN A 232 -14.70 0.02 -19.18
N ALA A 233 -14.20 -0.69 -20.19
CA ALA A 233 -12.85 -0.72 -20.67
C ALA A 233 -11.81 -1.05 -19.57
N LEU A 234 -10.82 -1.83 -19.97
CA LEU A 234 -9.46 -1.50 -19.59
C LEU A 234 -9.23 -0.06 -20.05
N VAL A 235 -9.71 0.91 -19.27
CA VAL A 235 -9.49 2.32 -19.54
C VAL A 235 -7.99 2.42 -19.62
N SER A 236 -7.50 2.74 -20.82
CA SER A 236 -6.08 3.00 -21.03
C SER A 236 -5.65 3.84 -19.84
N SER A 237 -4.59 3.42 -19.15
CA SER A 237 -4.14 4.10 -17.93
C SER A 237 -4.09 5.63 -18.13
N SER A 238 -3.91 6.10 -19.37
CA SER A 238 -4.00 7.50 -19.76
C SER A 238 -5.30 8.24 -19.38
N ASP A 239 -6.48 7.63 -19.52
CA ASP A 239 -7.76 8.31 -19.27
C ASP A 239 -8.16 8.30 -17.79
N ALA A 240 -7.80 7.24 -17.06
CA ALA A 240 -7.97 7.16 -15.62
C ALA A 240 -6.95 8.06 -14.89
N VAL A 241 -5.71 8.11 -15.38
CA VAL A 241 -4.66 9.02 -14.88
C VAL A 241 -5.02 10.48 -15.17
N LYS A 242 -5.58 10.81 -16.34
CA LYS A 242 -6.13 12.17 -16.59
C LYS A 242 -7.22 12.57 -15.59
N ARG A 243 -8.09 11.64 -15.18
CA ARG A 243 -9.13 11.91 -14.17
C ARG A 243 -8.58 12.01 -12.74
N LEU A 244 -7.45 11.39 -12.45
CA LEU A 244 -6.79 11.39 -11.14
C LEU A 244 -5.65 12.41 -11.02
N GLN A 245 -5.28 13.09 -12.12
CA GLN A 245 -4.44 14.28 -12.05
C GLN A 245 -5.21 15.34 -11.28
N VAL A 246 -4.88 15.46 -9.99
CA VAL A 246 -5.24 16.64 -9.21
C VAL A 246 -4.60 17.81 -9.93
N GLU A 247 -5.41 18.62 -10.60
CA GLU A 247 -4.96 19.84 -11.27
C GLU A 247 -4.07 20.61 -10.29
N ILE A 248 -2.84 20.89 -10.73
CA ILE A 248 -1.93 21.73 -9.95
C ILE A 248 -2.65 23.05 -9.79
N LEU A 249 -3.06 23.36 -8.55
CA LEU A 249 -3.84 24.55 -8.22
C LEU A 249 -3.30 25.75 -8.98
N THR A 250 -4.14 26.30 -9.84
CA THR A 250 -3.83 27.49 -10.62
C THR A 250 -3.50 28.64 -9.68
N LYS A 251 -2.76 29.65 -10.15
CA LYS A 251 -2.43 30.84 -9.33
C LYS A 251 -3.68 31.48 -8.72
N ARG A 252 -4.81 31.44 -9.45
CA ARG A 252 -6.11 31.96 -8.99
C ARG A 252 -6.69 31.16 -7.82
N GLU A 253 -6.60 29.84 -7.86
CA GLU A 253 -7.10 28.98 -6.78
C GLU A 253 -6.22 29.06 -5.53
N ARG A 254 -4.90 29.21 -5.70
CA ARG A 254 -3.99 29.47 -4.57
C ARG A 254 -4.32 30.80 -3.90
N LEU A 255 -4.61 31.84 -4.68
CA LEU A 255 -5.03 33.15 -4.17
C LEU A 255 -6.39 33.06 -3.46
N ALA A 256 -7.36 32.36 -4.04
CA ALA A 256 -8.67 32.16 -3.42
C ALA A 256 -8.57 31.43 -2.06
N ARG A 257 -7.75 30.36 -1.98
CA ARG A 257 -7.51 29.66 -0.71
C ARG A 257 -6.80 30.54 0.32
N LEU A 258 -5.88 31.41 -0.11
CA LEU A 258 -5.23 32.38 0.77
C LEU A 258 -6.24 33.39 1.34
N LEU A 259 -7.12 33.93 0.50
CA LEU A 259 -8.18 34.85 0.91
C LEU A 259 -9.16 34.21 1.88
N VAL A 260 -9.60 32.97 1.62
CA VAL A 260 -10.46 32.22 2.54
C VAL A 260 -9.78 32.03 3.89
N ARG A 261 -8.47 31.70 3.92
CA ARG A 261 -7.71 31.60 5.17
C ARG A 261 -7.65 32.93 5.91
N ILE A 262 -7.43 34.04 5.21
CA ILE A 262 -7.43 35.39 5.82
C ILE A 262 -8.80 35.70 6.44
N VAL A 263 -9.90 35.44 5.71
CA VAL A 263 -11.27 35.65 6.21
C VAL A 263 -11.52 34.79 7.45
N LEU A 264 -11.11 33.53 7.47
CA LEU A 264 -11.25 32.64 8.63
C LEU A 264 -10.46 33.14 9.84
N VAL A 265 -9.24 33.66 9.63
CA VAL A 265 -8.42 34.27 10.70
C VAL A 265 -9.13 35.51 11.26
N ILE A 266 -9.64 36.39 10.39
CA ILE A 266 -10.40 37.59 10.80
C ILE A 266 -11.65 37.18 11.57
N TYR A 267 -12.41 36.20 11.09
CA TYR A 267 -13.60 35.69 11.75
C TYR A 267 -13.29 35.14 13.15
N CYS A 268 -12.21 34.35 13.28
CA CYS A 268 -11.76 33.85 14.57
C CYS A 268 -11.35 34.98 15.52
N PHE A 269 -10.63 35.98 15.01
CA PHE A 269 -10.22 37.15 15.78
C PHE A 269 -11.43 37.96 16.28
N LEU A 270 -12.41 38.23 15.40
CA LEU A 270 -13.67 38.89 15.78
C LEU A 270 -14.45 38.07 16.82
N GLY A 271 -14.43 36.74 16.71
CA GLY A 271 -14.99 35.84 17.72
C GLY A 271 -14.33 36.00 19.09
N ILE A 272 -13.01 36.16 19.14
CA ILE A 272 -12.24 36.42 20.38
C ILE A 272 -12.60 37.79 20.94
N VAL A 273 -12.56 38.85 20.11
CA VAL A 273 -12.92 40.21 20.53
C VAL A 273 -14.33 40.26 21.11
N ARG A 274 -15.31 39.64 20.43
CA ARG A 274 -16.69 39.54 20.92
C ARG A 274 -16.76 38.88 22.30
N ARG A 275 -16.02 37.79 22.54
CA ARG A 275 -15.97 37.14 23.87
C ARG A 275 -15.36 38.04 24.94
N VAL A 276 -14.30 38.77 24.61
CA VAL A 276 -13.65 39.72 25.54
C VAL A 276 -14.59 40.87 25.88
N VAL A 277 -15.26 41.47 24.90
CA VAL A 277 -16.25 42.54 25.12
C VAL A 277 -17.40 42.05 26.00
N LEU A 278 -17.97 40.87 25.71
CA LEU A 278 -19.04 40.29 26.52
C LEU A 278 -18.59 39.98 27.95
N TYR A 279 -17.32 39.57 28.14
CA TYR A 279 -16.73 39.35 29.45
C TYR A 279 -16.66 40.64 30.27
N PHE A 280 -16.11 41.73 29.70
CA PHE A 280 -16.03 43.02 30.38
C PHE A 280 -17.40 43.66 30.62
N HIS A 281 -18.35 43.52 29.68
CA HIS A 281 -19.72 43.99 29.86
C HIS A 281 -20.39 43.33 31.07
N ARG A 282 -20.28 42.00 31.20
CA ARG A 282 -20.81 41.26 32.36
C ARG A 282 -20.14 41.66 33.67
N ILE A 283 -18.85 41.98 33.66
CA ILE A 283 -18.14 42.48 34.85
C ILE A 283 -18.65 43.86 35.25
N TRP A 284 -18.85 44.75 34.27
CA TRP A 284 -19.35 46.09 34.52
C TRP A 284 -20.79 46.06 35.08
N GLU A 285 -21.68 45.25 34.51
CA GLU A 285 -23.03 45.04 35.05
C GLU A 285 -23.02 44.54 36.49
N ARG A 286 -22.17 43.54 36.81
CA ARG A 286 -22.01 43.04 38.18
C ARG A 286 -21.51 44.12 39.14
N ARG A 287 -20.62 45.01 38.70
CA ARG A 287 -20.06 46.10 39.50
C ARG A 287 -21.09 47.21 39.74
N MET A 288 -21.86 47.57 38.71
CA MET A 288 -22.96 48.54 38.81
C MET A 288 -24.11 48.01 39.68
N GLY A 289 -24.43 46.71 39.60
CA GLY A 289 -25.39 46.05 40.47
C GLY A 289 -25.00 46.14 41.95
N ARG A 290 -23.73 45.85 42.29
CA ARG A 290 -23.21 46.01 43.67
C ARG A 290 -23.21 47.46 44.17
N MET A 291 -23.04 48.45 43.30
CA MET A 291 -23.10 49.86 43.71
C MET A 291 -24.53 50.34 43.99
N LYS A 292 -25.53 49.84 43.24
CA LYS A 292 -26.96 50.09 43.55
C LYS A 292 -27.37 49.45 44.88
N ASP A 293 -26.89 48.25 45.17
CA ASP A 293 -27.20 47.53 46.41
C ASP A 293 -26.58 48.21 47.66
N LYS A 294 -25.43 48.87 47.50
CA LYS A 294 -24.81 49.67 48.58
C LYS A 294 -25.51 51.01 48.84
N ARG A 295 -26.09 51.66 47.83
CA ARG A 295 -26.83 52.92 48.00
C ARG A 295 -28.25 52.75 48.55
N GLY A 296 -28.78 51.53 48.60
CA GLY A 296 -30.09 51.21 49.20
C GLY A 296 -30.02 50.78 50.67
N ARG A 297 -28.84 50.85 51.31
CA ARG A 297 -28.63 50.48 52.73
C ARG A 297 -28.06 51.61 53.59
N GLU A 298 -28.02 52.84 53.07
CA GLU A 298 -27.73 54.06 53.84
C GLU A 298 -29.03 54.84 54.10
#